data_AF-H6L9H7-F1
#
_entry.id   AF-H6L9H7-F1
#
_cell.length_a   1.000
_cell.length_b   1.000
_cell.length_c   1.000
_cell.angle_alpha   90.00
_cell.angle_beta   90.00
_cell.angle_gamma   90.00
#
_symmetry.space_group_name_H-M   'P 1'
#
loop_
_entity.id
_entity.type
_entity.pdbx_description
1 polymer ?
#
loop_
_entity_poly.entity_id
_entity_poly.type
_entity_poly.pdbx_seq_one_letter_code
_entity_poly.pdbx_strand_id
1 'polypeptide(L)'
;MQIKKLNEINLFKMLGVKRILLGCGLGLLLSCSSEEPKMNVGEIAKETDSLYTALQSELAFYREKADSLYPALLDKEAELDKQYLKIKNLLAQADQQKNNARKLASQVEALQEELKKLRAFVDEQTLDLAELRRQNAQLVEERSEYRKLYEQEQDLKDSLAQKAANLKATTEELNKQLDKGAILRISNLEFIAAKLTRGGETKATNRRKRAEFFQACFKMVKNEVVQPGPNKFYMQIVDPNGHIIVEEKMGGGYFSDAEGNKLPYTIVKSFEYYPDKEDLCISWSPAVGSKWTFEKGEYSLQLYNRGLKVGFQKLSLR
;
A
#
# COMPACT_ATOMS: atom_id res chain seq x y z
N MET A 1 -4.68 -75.19 50.85
CA MET A 1 -4.44 -75.75 52.21
C MET A 1 -5.49 -76.78 52.66
N GLN A 2 -6.69 -76.83 52.07
CA GLN A 2 -7.74 -77.82 52.43
C GLN A 2 -7.66 -79.17 51.68
N ILE A 3 -7.07 -79.21 50.47
CA ILE A 3 -7.02 -80.44 49.65
C ILE A 3 -5.94 -81.45 50.14
N LYS A 4 -4.85 -80.99 50.78
CA LYS A 4 -3.85 -81.88 51.40
C LYS A 4 -4.37 -82.61 52.64
N LYS A 5 -5.33 -82.02 53.38
CA LYS A 5 -5.91 -82.63 54.59
C LYS A 5 -6.89 -83.78 54.29
N LEU A 6 -7.56 -83.78 53.13
CA LEU A 6 -8.51 -84.85 52.77
C LEU A 6 -7.82 -86.16 52.34
N ASN A 7 -6.62 -86.10 51.74
CA ASN A 7 -5.88 -87.30 51.31
C ASN A 7 -5.21 -88.05 52.48
N GLU A 8 -4.77 -87.37 53.54
CA GLU A 8 -4.18 -88.03 54.70
C GLU A 8 -5.20 -88.80 55.57
N ILE A 9 -6.45 -88.32 55.62
CA ILE A 9 -7.52 -88.93 56.42
C ILE A 9 -8.02 -90.26 55.81
N ASN A 10 -8.04 -90.38 54.49
CA ASN A 10 -8.46 -91.61 53.79
C ASN A 10 -7.36 -92.69 53.79
N LEU A 11 -6.08 -92.30 53.80
CA LEU A 11 -4.95 -93.24 53.90
C LEU A 11 -4.88 -93.92 55.28
N PHE A 12 -5.18 -93.19 56.36
CA PHE A 12 -5.16 -93.72 57.72
C PHE A 12 -6.28 -94.75 57.99
N LYS A 13 -7.46 -94.57 57.38
CA LYS A 13 -8.60 -95.50 57.53
C LYS A 13 -8.38 -96.84 56.81
N MET A 14 -7.67 -96.84 55.68
CA MET A 14 -7.29 -98.07 54.96
C MET A 14 -6.20 -98.87 55.68
N LEU A 15 -5.27 -98.21 56.39
CA LEU A 15 -4.22 -98.86 57.19
C LEU A 15 -4.75 -99.49 58.50
N GLY A 16 -5.82 -98.95 59.09
CA GLY A 16 -6.45 -99.49 60.29
C GLY A 16 -7.14 -100.85 60.09
N VAL A 17 -7.80 -101.05 58.95
CA VAL A 17 -8.49 -102.31 58.61
C VAL A 17 -7.50 -103.44 58.33
N LYS A 18 -6.32 -103.13 57.76
CA LYS A 18 -5.23 -104.10 57.52
C LYS A 18 -4.58 -104.63 58.81
N ARG A 19 -4.60 -103.86 59.91
CA ARG A 19 -4.06 -104.29 61.22
C ARG A 19 -5.01 -105.19 62.02
N ILE A 20 -6.31 -105.10 61.79
CA ILE A 20 -7.33 -105.91 62.48
C ILE A 20 -7.42 -107.32 61.85
N LEU A 21 -7.19 -107.45 60.55
CA LEU A 21 -7.19 -108.75 59.85
C LEU A 21 -5.89 -109.57 60.01
N LEU A 22 -4.77 -108.94 60.34
CA LEU A 22 -3.49 -109.64 60.63
C LEU A 22 -3.30 -109.99 62.12
N GLY A 23 -4.08 -109.38 63.03
CA GLY A 23 -3.98 -109.57 64.49
C GLY A 23 -4.80 -110.74 65.07
N CYS A 24 -5.79 -111.27 64.34
CA CYS A 24 -6.64 -112.37 64.84
C CYS A 24 -6.11 -113.77 64.45
N GLY A 25 -5.04 -113.88 63.66
CA GLY A 25 -4.62 -115.15 63.06
C GLY A 25 -3.66 -116.03 63.88
N LEU A 26 -2.94 -115.50 64.88
CA LEU A 26 -1.90 -116.29 65.57
C LEU A 26 -1.95 -116.27 67.11
N GLY A 27 -2.92 -115.56 67.73
CA GLY A 27 -3.12 -115.53 69.19
C GLY A 27 -3.88 -116.75 69.76
N LEU A 28 -4.16 -117.76 68.93
CA LEU A 28 -4.94 -118.96 69.27
C LEU A 28 -4.06 -120.23 69.29
N LEU A 29 -2.78 -120.09 69.64
CA LEU A 29 -1.91 -121.19 70.04
C LEU A 29 -1.60 -121.05 71.53
N LEU A 30 -1.93 -122.10 72.29
CA LEU A 30 -1.66 -122.34 73.72
C LEU A 30 -2.80 -121.97 74.70
N SER A 31 -3.89 -122.73 74.66
CA SER A 31 -4.44 -123.37 75.88
C SER A 31 -5.52 -124.39 75.55
N CYS A 32 -5.40 -125.56 76.19
CA CYS A 32 -6.41 -126.59 76.41
C CYS A 32 -6.72 -127.59 75.27
N SER A 33 -6.07 -128.74 75.36
CA SER A 33 -6.57 -130.02 74.83
C SER A 33 -7.69 -130.56 75.72
N SER A 34 -8.71 -131.17 75.13
CA SER A 34 -9.23 -132.53 75.40
C SER A 34 -10.73 -132.62 75.06
N GLU A 35 -10.99 -133.51 74.09
CA GLU A 35 -12.22 -134.30 73.89
C GLU A 35 -13.47 -133.60 73.32
N GLU A 36 -13.59 -133.70 71.99
CA GLU A 36 -14.83 -133.66 71.21
C GLU A 36 -15.79 -134.82 71.61
N PRO A 37 -17.13 -134.75 71.39
CA PRO A 37 -17.63 -134.47 70.03
C PRO A 37 -19.04 -133.84 69.83
N LYS A 38 -19.22 -133.40 68.57
CA LYS A 38 -20.44 -133.19 67.74
C LYS A 38 -21.14 -131.83 67.81
N MET A 39 -20.67 -130.93 66.95
CA MET A 39 -21.33 -129.70 66.50
C MET A 39 -22.66 -129.94 65.76
N ASN A 40 -23.60 -129.02 65.96
CA ASN A 40 -24.84 -128.91 65.18
C ASN A 40 -24.56 -128.07 63.90
N VAL A 41 -23.99 -128.75 62.89
CA VAL A 41 -23.53 -128.18 61.60
C VAL A 41 -24.60 -127.36 60.86
N GLY A 42 -25.89 -127.56 61.17
CA GLY A 42 -27.02 -126.86 60.53
C GLY A 42 -27.30 -125.42 61.03
N GLU A 43 -26.83 -125.03 62.22
CA GLU A 43 -27.04 -123.65 62.73
C GLU A 43 -25.92 -122.71 62.27
N ILE A 44 -24.67 -123.18 62.28
CA ILE A 44 -23.51 -122.42 61.79
C ILE A 44 -23.66 -122.15 60.29
N ALA A 45 -24.16 -123.12 59.50
CA ALA A 45 -24.41 -122.96 58.06
C ALA A 45 -25.47 -121.87 57.77
N LYS A 46 -26.54 -121.80 58.57
CA LYS A 46 -27.59 -120.77 58.44
C LYS A 46 -27.09 -119.39 58.81
N GLU A 47 -26.25 -119.29 59.84
CA GLU A 47 -25.68 -118.00 60.27
C GLU A 47 -24.65 -117.49 59.25
N THR A 48 -23.82 -118.38 58.69
CA THR A 48 -22.91 -118.05 57.58
C THR A 48 -23.65 -117.63 56.30
N ASP A 49 -24.76 -118.30 55.96
CA ASP A 49 -25.58 -117.92 54.80
C ASP A 49 -26.28 -116.57 55.03
N SER A 50 -26.76 -116.30 56.25
CA SER A 50 -27.34 -115.00 56.62
C SER A 50 -26.33 -113.86 56.54
N LEU A 51 -25.08 -114.11 56.96
CA LEU A 51 -24.01 -113.12 56.91
C LEU A 51 -23.52 -112.89 55.48
N TYR A 52 -23.43 -113.96 54.68
CA TYR A 52 -23.05 -113.90 53.27
C TYR A 52 -24.08 -113.11 52.44
N THR A 53 -25.38 -113.36 52.68
CA THR A 53 -26.47 -112.62 52.03
C THR A 53 -26.53 -111.16 52.50
N ALA A 54 -26.30 -110.88 53.79
CA ALA A 54 -26.19 -109.51 54.30
C ALA A 54 -25.02 -108.76 53.64
N LEU A 55 -23.84 -109.38 53.54
CA LEU A 55 -22.66 -108.78 52.89
C LEU A 55 -22.87 -108.55 51.39
N GLN A 56 -23.54 -109.47 50.70
CA GLN A 56 -23.93 -109.28 49.30
C GLN A 56 -24.89 -108.10 49.13
N SER A 57 -25.85 -107.94 50.04
CA SER A 57 -26.79 -106.82 50.02
C SER A 57 -26.09 -105.48 50.26
N GLU A 58 -25.12 -105.43 51.17
CA GLU A 58 -24.35 -104.23 51.47
C GLU A 58 -23.40 -103.86 50.31
N LEU A 59 -22.74 -104.85 49.70
CA LEU A 59 -21.93 -104.63 48.48
C LEU A 59 -22.79 -104.18 47.30
N ALA A 60 -24.00 -104.70 47.14
CA ALA A 60 -24.93 -104.25 46.11
C ALA A 60 -25.37 -102.79 46.33
N PHE A 61 -25.67 -102.42 47.58
CA PHE A 61 -26.00 -101.05 47.96
C PHE A 61 -24.84 -100.06 47.67
N TYR A 62 -23.60 -100.44 48.01
CA TYR A 62 -22.43 -99.60 47.71
C TYR A 62 -22.14 -99.51 46.21
N ARG A 63 -22.40 -100.58 45.44
CA ARG A 63 -22.30 -100.56 43.97
C ARG A 63 -23.33 -99.63 43.35
N GLU A 64 -24.60 -99.73 43.73
CA GLU A 64 -25.67 -98.85 43.25
C GLU A 64 -25.40 -97.37 43.59
N LYS A 65 -24.88 -97.10 44.79
CA LYS A 65 -24.45 -95.75 45.18
C LYS A 65 -23.25 -95.26 44.37
N ALA A 66 -22.31 -96.13 44.03
CA ALA A 66 -21.19 -95.78 43.15
C ALA A 66 -21.67 -95.54 41.70
N ASP A 67 -22.56 -96.39 41.19
CA ASP A 67 -23.14 -96.33 39.85
C ASP A 67 -24.02 -95.09 39.65
N SER A 68 -24.67 -94.59 40.71
CA SER A 68 -25.42 -93.33 40.68
C SER A 68 -24.55 -92.09 40.88
N LEU A 69 -23.49 -92.19 41.69
CA LEU A 69 -22.61 -91.05 41.98
C LEU A 69 -21.62 -90.77 40.83
N TYR A 70 -21.17 -91.79 40.11
CA TYR A 70 -20.24 -91.65 38.98
C TYR A 70 -20.79 -90.80 37.81
N PRO A 71 -22.00 -91.04 37.27
CA PRO A 71 -22.57 -90.19 36.23
C PRO A 71 -22.88 -88.78 36.74
N ALA A 72 -23.31 -88.65 38.01
CA ALA A 72 -23.51 -87.33 38.61
C ALA A 72 -22.19 -86.55 38.74
N LEU A 73 -21.07 -87.22 39.05
CA LEU A 73 -19.74 -86.61 39.07
C LEU A 73 -19.30 -86.18 37.67
N LEU A 74 -19.49 -87.05 36.68
CA LEU A 74 -19.17 -86.78 35.27
C LEU A 74 -19.98 -85.59 34.71
N ASP A 75 -21.27 -85.52 35.03
CA ASP A 75 -22.12 -84.38 34.68
C ASP A 75 -21.65 -83.08 35.35
N LYS A 76 -21.21 -83.17 36.61
CA LYS A 76 -20.66 -82.01 37.33
C LYS A 76 -19.31 -81.58 36.75
N GLU A 77 -18.44 -82.49 36.35
CA GLU A 77 -17.19 -82.18 35.65
C GLU A 77 -17.45 -81.52 34.30
N ALA A 78 -18.39 -82.06 33.50
CA ALA A 78 -18.77 -81.48 32.22
C ALA A 78 -19.38 -80.05 32.35
N GLU A 79 -20.21 -79.82 33.36
CA GLU A 79 -20.75 -78.49 33.64
C GLU A 79 -19.66 -77.52 34.14
N LEU A 80 -18.68 -78.02 34.91
CA LEU A 80 -17.55 -77.21 35.38
C LEU A 80 -16.65 -76.79 34.21
N ASP A 81 -16.38 -77.70 33.26
CA ASP A 81 -15.64 -77.40 32.03
C ASP A 81 -16.38 -76.36 31.17
N LYS A 82 -17.70 -76.50 31.02
CA LYS A 82 -18.54 -75.54 30.30
C LYS A 82 -18.51 -74.16 30.94
N GLN A 83 -18.59 -74.08 32.26
CA GLN A 83 -18.50 -72.81 32.99
C GLN A 83 -17.10 -72.21 32.91
N TYR A 84 -16.05 -73.02 32.96
CA TYR A 84 -14.67 -72.58 32.78
C TYR A 84 -14.45 -71.95 31.39
N LEU A 85 -14.92 -72.60 30.33
CA LEU A 85 -14.87 -72.05 28.97
C LEU A 85 -15.65 -70.74 28.85
N LYS A 86 -16.84 -70.67 29.46
CA LYS A 86 -17.64 -69.45 29.48
C LYS A 86 -16.90 -68.30 30.19
N ILE A 87 -16.30 -68.55 31.34
CA ILE A 87 -15.52 -67.55 32.09
C ILE A 87 -14.30 -67.11 31.28
N LYS A 88 -13.57 -68.04 30.66
CA LYS A 88 -12.42 -67.73 29.80
C LYS A 88 -12.81 -66.82 28.63
N ASN A 89 -13.94 -67.10 27.99
CA ASN A 89 -14.45 -66.27 26.90
C ASN A 89 -14.89 -64.88 27.38
N LEU A 90 -15.57 -64.80 28.53
CA LEU A 90 -15.97 -63.53 29.13
C LEU A 90 -14.76 -62.67 29.55
N LEU A 91 -13.69 -63.28 30.07
CA LEU A 91 -12.44 -62.59 30.39
C LEU A 91 -11.77 -62.04 29.13
N ALA A 92 -11.68 -62.84 28.06
CA ALA A 92 -11.14 -62.40 26.78
C ALA A 92 -11.95 -61.22 26.19
N GLN A 93 -13.28 -61.28 26.29
CA GLN A 93 -14.16 -60.18 25.88
C GLN A 93 -13.97 -58.93 26.76
N ALA A 94 -13.85 -59.08 28.07
CA ALA A 94 -13.61 -57.96 28.99
C ALA A 94 -12.25 -57.30 28.73
N ASP A 95 -11.19 -58.07 28.46
CA ASP A 95 -9.88 -57.54 28.10
C ASP A 95 -9.90 -56.80 26.76
N GLN A 96 -10.61 -57.34 25.76
CA GLN A 96 -10.81 -56.67 24.47
C GLN A 96 -11.57 -55.34 24.64
N GLN A 97 -12.66 -55.33 25.41
CA GLN A 97 -13.43 -54.12 25.69
C GLN A 97 -12.60 -53.08 26.45
N LYS A 98 -11.80 -53.49 27.43
CA LYS A 98 -10.88 -52.61 28.15
C LYS A 98 -9.84 -51.98 27.23
N ASN A 99 -9.27 -52.76 26.30
CA ASN A 99 -8.32 -52.24 25.32
C ASN A 99 -8.98 -51.27 24.33
N ASN A 100 -10.19 -51.57 23.87
CA ASN A 100 -10.96 -50.67 23.01
C ASN A 100 -11.34 -49.38 23.73
N ALA A 101 -11.77 -49.46 25.00
CA ALA A 101 -12.07 -48.29 25.83
C ALA A 101 -10.84 -47.41 26.03
N ARG A 102 -9.65 -47.99 26.26
CA ARG A 102 -8.38 -47.25 26.33
C ARG A 102 -8.03 -46.55 25.03
N LYS A 103 -8.17 -47.24 23.88
CA LYS A 103 -7.95 -46.64 22.56
C LYS A 103 -8.91 -45.48 22.31
N LEU A 104 -10.20 -45.67 22.60
CA LEU A 104 -11.21 -44.62 22.45
C LEU A 104 -10.91 -43.43 23.37
N ALA A 105 -10.52 -43.67 24.62
CA ALA A 105 -10.13 -42.60 25.53
C ALA A 105 -8.94 -41.79 24.99
N SER A 106 -7.90 -42.46 24.46
CA SER A 106 -6.76 -41.76 23.83
C SER A 106 -7.14 -40.97 22.58
N GLN A 107 -8.10 -41.46 21.79
CA GLN A 107 -8.62 -40.75 20.62
C GLN A 107 -9.45 -39.52 21.03
N VAL A 108 -10.28 -39.64 22.06
CA VAL A 108 -11.06 -38.52 22.61
C VAL A 108 -10.12 -37.44 23.15
N GLU A 109 -9.07 -37.81 23.87
CA GLU A 109 -8.06 -36.88 24.37
C GLU A 109 -7.31 -36.17 23.23
N ALA A 110 -6.90 -36.91 22.19
CA ALA A 110 -6.28 -36.32 21.00
C ALA A 110 -7.22 -35.33 20.27
N LEU A 111 -8.49 -35.70 20.10
CA LEU A 111 -9.51 -34.84 19.48
C LEU A 111 -9.83 -33.60 20.34
N GLN A 112 -9.79 -33.72 21.67
CA GLN A 112 -9.96 -32.59 22.57
C GLN A 112 -8.81 -31.57 22.44
N GLU A 113 -7.57 -32.05 22.34
CA GLU A 113 -6.41 -31.19 22.09
C GLU A 113 -6.46 -30.54 20.71
N GLU A 114 -6.90 -31.26 19.67
CA GLU A 114 -7.11 -30.71 18.34
C GLU A 114 -8.21 -29.64 18.33
N LEU A 115 -9.34 -29.88 18.99
CA LEU A 115 -10.40 -28.89 19.16
C LEU A 115 -9.92 -27.63 19.88
N LYS A 116 -9.07 -27.77 20.89
CA LYS A 116 -8.50 -26.63 21.62
C LYS A 116 -7.60 -25.78 20.71
N LYS A 117 -6.75 -26.42 19.90
CA LYS A 117 -5.91 -25.74 18.90
C LYS A 117 -6.75 -25.03 17.85
N LEU A 118 -7.79 -25.69 17.34
CA LEU A 118 -8.67 -25.10 16.33
C LEU A 118 -9.44 -23.89 16.87
N ARG A 119 -9.91 -23.95 18.13
CA ARG A 119 -10.54 -22.80 18.79
C ARG A 119 -9.58 -21.61 18.90
N ALA A 120 -8.36 -21.86 19.39
CA ALA A 120 -7.35 -20.81 19.50
C ALA A 120 -7.03 -20.17 18.12
N PHE A 121 -6.93 -21.00 17.07
CA PHE A 121 -6.73 -20.51 15.71
C PHE A 121 -7.90 -19.67 15.19
N VAL A 122 -9.15 -20.10 15.44
CA VAL A 122 -10.34 -19.31 15.05
C VAL A 122 -10.41 -17.99 15.80
N ASP A 123 -10.06 -17.98 17.09
CA ASP A 123 -10.03 -16.75 17.90
C ASP A 123 -8.97 -15.77 17.36
N GLU A 124 -7.77 -16.25 17.05
CA GLU A 124 -6.70 -15.45 16.42
C GLU A 124 -7.13 -14.88 15.06
N GLN A 125 -7.67 -15.72 14.17
CA GLN A 125 -8.16 -15.28 12.86
C GLN A 125 -9.32 -14.28 12.97
N THR A 126 -10.15 -14.39 14.01
CA THR A 126 -11.24 -13.44 14.26
C THR A 126 -10.70 -12.07 14.65
N LEU A 127 -9.64 -12.03 15.47
CA LEU A 127 -8.97 -10.79 15.84
C LEU A 127 -8.28 -10.15 14.63
N ASP A 128 -7.56 -10.93 13.83
CA ASP A 128 -6.92 -10.44 12.60
C ASP A 128 -7.95 -9.87 11.61
N LEU A 129 -9.08 -10.56 11.43
CA LEU A 129 -10.16 -10.09 10.56
C LEU A 129 -10.78 -8.78 11.06
N ALA A 130 -10.95 -8.64 12.39
CA ALA A 130 -11.45 -7.41 12.97
C ALA A 130 -10.47 -6.24 12.75
N GLU A 131 -9.18 -6.48 12.92
CA GLU A 131 -8.14 -5.47 12.69
C GLU A 131 -8.04 -5.08 11.22
N LEU A 132 -8.02 -6.05 10.30
CA LEU A 132 -8.00 -5.79 8.87
C LEU A 132 -9.24 -4.99 8.41
N ARG A 133 -10.42 -5.28 8.98
CA ARG A 133 -11.63 -4.49 8.70
C ARG A 133 -11.51 -3.05 9.21
N ARG A 134 -10.93 -2.86 10.40
CA ARG A 134 -10.69 -1.53 10.98
C ARG A 134 -9.73 -0.73 10.11
N GLN A 135 -8.60 -1.32 9.73
CA GLN A 135 -7.60 -0.68 8.86
C GLN A 135 -8.19 -0.37 7.48
N ASN A 136 -8.97 -1.28 6.90
CA ASN A 136 -9.62 -1.04 5.61
C ASN A 136 -10.60 0.14 5.68
N ALA A 137 -11.42 0.22 6.74
CA ALA A 137 -12.31 1.35 6.96
C ALA A 137 -11.56 2.68 7.06
N GLN A 138 -10.46 2.72 7.83
CA GLN A 138 -9.59 3.90 7.93
C GLN A 138 -8.99 4.30 6.57
N LEU A 139 -8.44 3.34 5.82
CA LEU A 139 -7.87 3.60 4.50
C LEU A 139 -8.91 4.10 3.49
N VAL A 140 -10.16 3.61 3.57
CA VAL A 140 -11.26 4.09 2.73
C VAL A 140 -11.62 5.54 3.06
N GLU A 141 -11.65 5.89 4.36
CA GLU A 141 -11.91 7.25 4.83
C GLU A 141 -10.79 8.20 4.39
N GLU A 142 -9.53 7.87 4.68
CA GLU A 142 -8.36 8.65 4.25
C GLU A 142 -8.35 8.85 2.74
N ARG A 143 -8.60 7.79 1.96
CA ARG A 143 -8.67 7.89 0.50
C ARG A 143 -9.78 8.84 0.04
N SER A 144 -10.92 8.84 0.73
CA SER A 144 -12.01 9.78 0.43
C SER A 144 -11.62 11.22 0.75
N GLU A 145 -10.88 11.46 1.82
CA GLU A 145 -10.38 12.80 2.17
C GLU A 145 -9.33 13.30 1.18
N TYR A 146 -8.33 12.47 0.85
CA TYR A 146 -7.32 12.79 -0.14
C TYR A 146 -7.93 13.10 -1.51
N ARG A 147 -8.97 12.37 -1.91
CA ARG A 147 -9.69 12.67 -3.16
C ARG A 147 -10.32 14.06 -3.15
N LYS A 148 -10.98 14.44 -2.05
CA LYS A 148 -11.59 15.78 -1.92
C LYS A 148 -10.53 16.89 -1.94
N LEU A 149 -9.42 16.69 -1.23
CA LEU A 149 -8.30 17.64 -1.24
C LEU A 149 -7.69 17.78 -2.63
N TYR A 150 -7.54 16.68 -3.36
CA TYR A 150 -7.03 16.68 -4.73
C TYR A 150 -7.95 17.42 -5.70
N GLU A 151 -9.27 17.19 -5.61
CA GLU A 151 -10.27 17.91 -6.41
C GLU A 151 -10.22 19.43 -6.11
N GLN A 152 -10.12 19.82 -4.83
CA GLN A 152 -9.95 21.22 -4.43
C GLN A 152 -8.64 21.85 -4.95
N GLU A 153 -7.54 21.10 -4.94
CA GLU A 153 -6.26 21.56 -5.47
C GLU A 153 -6.33 21.79 -6.98
N GLN A 154 -6.99 20.89 -7.73
CA GLN A 154 -7.21 21.06 -9.16
C GLN A 154 -8.05 22.30 -9.46
N ASP A 155 -9.18 22.49 -8.77
CA ASP A 155 -10.04 23.67 -8.95
C ASP A 155 -9.27 24.98 -8.65
N LEU A 156 -8.47 24.99 -7.58
CA LEU A 156 -7.65 26.15 -7.23
C LEU A 156 -6.59 26.43 -8.29
N LYS A 157 -5.93 25.38 -8.80
CA LYS A 157 -4.91 25.50 -9.85
C LYS A 157 -5.49 26.08 -11.14
N ASP A 158 -6.66 25.60 -11.56
CA ASP A 158 -7.34 26.10 -12.75
C ASP A 158 -7.79 27.55 -12.56
N SER A 159 -8.33 27.90 -11.39
CA SER A 159 -8.69 29.28 -11.04
C SER A 159 -7.47 30.21 -11.08
N LEU A 160 -6.34 29.79 -10.53
CA LEU A 160 -5.09 30.56 -10.54
C LEU A 160 -4.53 30.72 -11.96
N ALA A 161 -4.58 29.67 -12.78
CA ALA A 161 -4.15 29.73 -14.17
C ALA A 161 -4.98 30.74 -14.98
N GLN A 162 -6.31 30.73 -14.80
CA GLN A 162 -7.21 31.70 -15.43
C GLN A 162 -6.92 33.14 -14.97
N LYS A 163 -6.74 33.35 -13.65
CA LYS A 163 -6.40 34.68 -13.11
C LYS A 163 -5.07 35.18 -13.66
N ALA A 164 -4.05 34.31 -13.73
CA ALA A 164 -2.74 34.66 -14.28
C ALA A 164 -2.83 35.03 -15.77
N ALA A 165 -3.59 34.28 -16.56
CA ALA A 165 -3.83 34.57 -17.97
C ALA A 165 -4.53 35.93 -18.15
N ASN A 166 -5.57 36.20 -17.35
CA ASN A 166 -6.31 37.47 -17.39
C ASN A 166 -5.45 38.66 -16.96
N LEU A 167 -4.65 38.50 -15.90
CA LEU A 167 -3.71 39.53 -15.45
C LEU A 167 -2.67 39.83 -16.53
N LYS A 168 -2.12 38.79 -17.17
CA LYS A 168 -1.17 38.95 -18.27
C LYS A 168 -1.80 39.69 -19.45
N ALA A 169 -2.99 39.28 -19.90
CA ALA A 169 -3.70 39.94 -20.99
C ALA A 169 -4.02 41.41 -20.66
N THR A 170 -4.49 41.68 -19.44
CA THR A 170 -4.79 43.05 -18.97
C THR A 170 -3.53 43.90 -18.92
N THR A 171 -2.42 43.34 -18.42
CA THR A 171 -1.14 44.04 -18.35
C THR A 171 -0.60 44.35 -19.75
N GLU A 172 -0.68 43.40 -20.68
CA GLU A 172 -0.28 43.61 -22.08
C GLU A 172 -1.12 44.69 -22.76
N GLU A 173 -2.44 44.70 -22.53
CA GLU A 173 -3.33 45.73 -23.07
C GLU A 173 -3.04 47.11 -22.47
N LEU A 174 -2.89 47.19 -21.14
CA LEU A 174 -2.54 48.45 -20.47
C LEU A 174 -1.18 48.98 -20.94
N ASN A 175 -0.19 48.11 -21.15
CA ASN A 175 1.11 48.51 -21.68
C ASN A 175 0.98 49.06 -23.11
N LYS A 176 0.19 48.41 -23.98
CA LYS A 176 -0.07 48.92 -25.34
C LYS A 176 -0.78 50.28 -25.31
N GLN A 177 -1.73 50.46 -24.39
CA GLN A 177 -2.41 51.75 -24.21
C GLN A 177 -1.46 52.81 -23.67
N LEU A 178 -0.58 52.46 -22.73
CA LEU A 178 0.44 53.35 -22.21
C LEU A 178 1.43 53.77 -23.30
N ASP A 179 1.89 52.84 -24.13
CA ASP A 179 2.81 53.14 -25.23
C ASP A 179 2.18 54.08 -26.27
N LYS A 180 0.91 53.85 -26.63
CA LYS A 180 0.13 54.77 -27.47
C LYS A 180 -0.16 56.11 -26.80
N GLY A 181 -0.38 56.10 -25.49
CA GLY A 181 -0.65 57.31 -24.71
C GLY A 181 0.60 58.17 -24.54
N ALA A 182 1.78 57.55 -24.48
CA ALA A 182 3.04 58.21 -24.13
C ALA A 182 3.80 58.82 -25.33
N ILE A 183 3.13 59.03 -26.46
CA ILE A 183 3.71 59.74 -27.61
C ILE A 183 3.69 61.25 -27.36
N LEU A 184 4.84 61.90 -27.51
CA LEU A 184 4.96 63.35 -27.42
C LEU A 184 4.57 64.00 -28.75
N ARG A 185 3.37 64.59 -28.78
CA ARG A 185 2.92 65.42 -29.90
C ARG A 185 3.64 66.77 -29.87
N ILE A 186 3.77 67.37 -31.04
CA ILE A 186 4.40 68.68 -31.20
C ILE A 186 3.47 69.67 -31.90
N SER A 187 3.75 70.95 -31.72
CA SER A 187 3.09 72.07 -32.39
C SER A 187 4.14 73.09 -32.83
N ASN A 188 3.77 73.99 -33.74
CA ASN A 188 4.64 75.07 -34.25
C ASN A 188 5.98 74.57 -34.78
N LEU A 189 5.97 73.51 -35.61
CA LEU A 189 7.18 72.98 -36.23
C LEU A 189 7.70 73.93 -37.31
N GLU A 190 8.81 74.58 -37.02
CA GLU A 190 9.57 75.39 -37.95
C GLU A 190 10.80 74.62 -38.44
N PHE A 191 11.00 74.60 -39.76
CA PHE A 191 12.16 73.97 -40.39
C PHE A 191 12.88 75.00 -41.26
N ILE A 192 14.11 75.32 -40.88
CA ILE A 192 14.91 76.36 -41.53
C ILE A 192 16.29 75.83 -41.93
N ALA A 193 16.84 76.37 -43.00
CA ALA A 193 18.28 76.36 -43.22
C ALA A 193 18.84 77.65 -42.67
N ALA A 194 19.96 77.55 -41.96
CA ALA A 194 20.57 78.68 -41.30
C ALA A 194 22.08 78.67 -41.45
N LYS A 195 22.65 79.82 -41.09
CA LYS A 195 24.09 80.04 -41.02
C LYS A 195 24.42 80.75 -39.72
N LEU A 196 25.63 80.54 -39.22
CA LEU A 196 26.15 81.33 -38.12
C LEU A 196 26.59 82.70 -38.65
N THR A 197 26.28 83.74 -37.89
CA THR A 197 26.88 85.06 -38.11
C THR A 197 28.25 85.12 -37.45
N ARG A 198 29.04 86.16 -37.77
CA ARG A 198 30.33 86.39 -37.09
C ARG A 198 30.20 86.54 -35.57
N GLY A 199 29.02 86.94 -35.08
CA GLY A 199 28.70 87.04 -33.66
C GLY A 199 28.13 85.75 -33.03
N GLY A 200 28.05 84.65 -33.78
CA GLY A 200 27.52 83.37 -33.30
C GLY A 200 25.99 83.25 -33.33
N GLU A 201 25.26 84.29 -33.74
CA GLU A 201 23.80 84.21 -33.88
C GLU A 201 23.40 83.37 -35.10
N THR A 202 22.32 82.60 -34.94
CA THR A 202 21.70 81.84 -36.03
C THR A 202 20.86 82.75 -36.92
N LYS A 203 21.14 82.78 -38.22
CA LYS A 203 20.37 83.54 -39.22
C LYS A 203 19.83 82.63 -40.31
N ALA A 204 18.51 82.60 -40.46
CA ALA A 204 17.84 81.86 -41.52
C ALA A 204 18.27 82.34 -42.92
N THR A 205 18.40 81.41 -43.86
CA THR A 205 18.73 81.68 -45.26
C THR A 205 18.03 80.68 -46.16
N ASN A 206 17.51 81.17 -47.28
CA ASN A 206 17.01 80.31 -48.35
C ASN A 206 18.04 80.09 -49.47
N ARG A 207 19.25 80.67 -49.37
CA ARG A 207 20.29 80.50 -50.39
C ARG A 207 21.14 79.28 -50.06
N ARG A 208 21.18 78.27 -50.93
CA ARG A 208 21.91 77.01 -50.69
C ARG A 208 23.39 77.23 -50.39
N LYS A 209 24.05 78.15 -51.11
CA LYS A 209 25.48 78.49 -50.95
C LYS A 209 25.80 79.16 -49.60
N ARG A 210 24.79 79.63 -48.87
CA ARG A 210 24.96 80.28 -47.56
C ARG A 210 24.46 79.40 -46.42
N ALA A 211 23.76 78.30 -46.68
CA ALA A 211 23.29 77.40 -45.64
C ALA A 211 24.49 76.63 -45.07
N GLU A 212 24.52 76.48 -43.75
CA GLU A 212 25.56 75.74 -43.03
C GLU A 212 24.96 74.56 -42.26
N PHE A 213 23.72 74.70 -41.77
CA PHE A 213 22.99 73.66 -41.06
C PHE A 213 21.48 73.80 -41.26
N PHE A 214 20.78 72.70 -41.03
CA PHE A 214 19.33 72.70 -40.87
C PHE A 214 18.98 72.77 -39.38
N GLN A 215 17.90 73.45 -39.05
CA GLN A 215 17.35 73.51 -37.70
C GLN A 215 15.85 73.32 -37.74
N ALA A 216 15.36 72.43 -36.87
CA ALA A 216 13.95 72.21 -36.61
C ALA A 216 13.64 72.66 -35.18
N CYS A 217 12.78 73.65 -35.00
CA CYS A 217 12.32 74.10 -33.68
C CYS A 217 10.81 73.85 -33.56
N PHE A 218 10.37 73.37 -32.41
CA PHE A 218 8.98 73.03 -32.17
C PHE A 218 8.64 73.09 -30.68
N LYS A 219 7.33 73.12 -30.38
CA LYS A 219 6.79 73.04 -29.03
C LYS A 219 6.21 71.66 -28.75
N MET A 220 6.61 71.03 -27.65
CA MET A 220 6.01 69.79 -27.16
C MET A 220 4.69 70.10 -26.47
N VAL A 221 3.64 69.37 -26.86
CA VAL A 221 2.34 69.46 -26.19
C VAL A 221 2.41 68.67 -24.89
N LYS A 222 1.96 69.27 -23.78
CA LYS A 222 1.89 68.60 -22.47
C LYS A 222 1.16 67.26 -22.60
N ASN A 223 1.78 66.19 -22.08
CA ASN A 223 1.21 64.85 -22.08
C ASN A 223 1.37 64.23 -20.69
N GLU A 224 0.25 64.11 -19.97
CA GLU A 224 0.22 63.61 -18.58
C GLU A 224 0.46 62.09 -18.48
N VAL A 225 0.39 61.37 -19.60
CA VAL A 225 0.71 59.94 -19.67
C VAL A 225 2.22 59.70 -19.72
N VAL A 226 2.98 60.68 -20.24
CA VAL A 226 4.44 60.59 -20.33
C VAL A 226 5.05 60.95 -18.99
N GLN A 227 5.72 59.98 -18.37
CA GLN A 227 6.50 60.25 -17.16
C GLN A 227 7.67 61.20 -17.46
N PRO A 228 7.97 62.16 -16.57
CA PRO A 228 9.21 62.94 -16.66
C PRO A 228 10.41 62.01 -16.73
N GLY A 229 11.33 62.27 -17.65
CA GLY A 229 12.35 61.28 -17.97
C GLY A 229 13.08 61.52 -19.29
N PRO A 230 14.11 60.71 -19.58
CA PRO A 230 14.83 60.75 -20.84
C PRO A 230 13.90 60.35 -22.00
N ASN A 231 13.86 61.16 -23.04
CA ASN A 231 13.06 60.98 -24.23
C ASN A 231 13.85 61.34 -25.49
N LYS A 232 13.34 60.94 -26.66
CA LYS A 232 14.06 61.09 -27.93
C LYS A 232 13.13 61.51 -29.06
N PHE A 233 13.60 62.41 -29.91
CA PHE A 233 13.05 62.62 -31.25
C PHE A 233 14.04 62.15 -32.30
N TYR A 234 13.53 61.46 -33.30
CA TYR A 234 14.27 61.09 -34.51
C TYR A 234 13.86 62.03 -35.63
N MET A 235 14.86 62.66 -36.24
CA MET A 235 14.67 63.63 -37.30
C MET A 235 15.16 63.04 -38.61
N GLN A 236 14.28 63.02 -39.61
CA GLN A 236 14.57 62.54 -40.96
C GLN A 236 14.49 63.72 -41.93
N ILE A 237 15.58 64.01 -42.62
CA ILE A 237 15.64 65.02 -43.67
C ILE A 237 15.74 64.31 -45.01
N VAL A 238 14.81 64.61 -45.90
CA VAL A 238 14.80 64.15 -47.29
C VAL A 238 15.28 65.28 -48.18
N ASP A 239 16.26 64.98 -49.03
CA ASP A 239 16.81 65.91 -50.00
C ASP A 239 15.86 66.15 -51.20
N PRO A 240 16.17 67.11 -52.09
CA PRO A 240 15.35 67.38 -53.27
C PRO A 240 15.26 66.24 -54.28
N ASN A 241 16.16 65.25 -54.19
CA ASN A 241 16.17 64.07 -55.05
C ASN A 241 15.33 62.93 -54.45
N GLY A 242 14.77 63.10 -53.25
CA GLY A 242 13.99 62.10 -52.55
C GLY A 242 14.81 61.15 -51.68
N HIS A 243 16.12 61.38 -51.52
CA HIS A 243 16.98 60.56 -50.68
C HIS A 243 16.96 61.06 -49.24
N ILE A 244 16.90 60.13 -48.29
CA ILE A 244 17.03 60.43 -46.88
C ILE A 244 18.51 60.60 -46.56
N ILE A 245 18.86 61.70 -45.89
CA ILE A 245 20.23 61.95 -45.46
C ILE A 245 20.54 61.02 -44.29
N VAL A 246 21.37 60.00 -44.51
CA VAL A 246 21.77 59.02 -43.50
C VAL A 246 23.26 58.80 -43.59
N GLU A 247 24.01 59.34 -42.64
CA GLU A 247 25.44 59.13 -42.52
C GLU A 247 25.78 59.04 -41.04
N GLU A 248 26.36 57.92 -40.61
CA GLU A 248 26.63 57.65 -39.18
C GLU A 248 27.58 58.70 -38.58
N LYS A 249 28.57 59.15 -39.35
CA LYS A 249 29.49 60.23 -38.96
C LYS A 249 28.81 61.59 -38.81
N MET A 250 27.58 61.75 -39.29
CA MET A 250 26.75 62.95 -39.16
C MET A 250 25.55 62.74 -38.22
N GLY A 251 25.58 61.66 -37.43
CA GLY A 251 24.52 61.32 -36.47
C GLY A 251 23.35 60.52 -37.05
N GLY A 252 23.46 60.03 -38.29
CA GLY A 252 22.45 59.21 -38.94
C GLY A 252 22.45 57.76 -38.44
N GLY A 253 21.30 57.10 -38.57
CA GLY A 253 21.15 55.71 -38.14
C GLY A 253 19.77 55.16 -38.48
N TYR A 254 19.34 54.15 -37.74
CA TYR A 254 18.02 53.54 -37.91
C TYR A 254 17.28 53.39 -36.58
N PHE A 255 15.96 53.53 -36.61
CA PHE A 255 15.04 53.26 -35.50
C PHE A 255 13.91 52.34 -35.98
N SER A 256 13.20 51.71 -35.05
CA SER A 256 11.98 50.97 -35.37
C SER A 256 10.77 51.89 -35.25
N ASP A 257 9.93 51.91 -36.27
CA ASP A 257 8.62 52.56 -36.19
C ASP A 257 7.65 51.76 -35.31
N ALA A 258 6.43 52.27 -35.12
CA ALA A 258 5.40 51.60 -34.32
C ALA A 258 4.91 50.27 -34.91
N GLU A 259 5.22 49.99 -36.18
CA GLU A 259 4.89 48.75 -36.90
C GLU A 259 6.07 47.77 -36.88
N GLY A 260 7.22 48.18 -36.34
CA GLY A 260 8.44 47.38 -36.27
C GLY A 260 9.35 47.51 -37.50
N ASN A 261 8.99 48.34 -38.48
CA ASN A 261 9.82 48.57 -39.66
C ASN A 261 11.05 49.40 -39.28
N LYS A 262 12.18 49.06 -39.88
CA LYS A 262 13.43 49.78 -39.67
C LYS A 262 13.47 51.02 -40.56
N LEU A 263 13.28 52.20 -39.97
CA LEU A 263 13.33 53.48 -40.67
C LEU A 263 14.65 54.20 -40.44
N PRO A 264 15.26 54.79 -41.48
CA PRO A 264 16.45 55.60 -41.32
C PRO A 264 16.11 56.98 -40.72
N TYR A 265 17.04 57.54 -39.93
CA TYR A 265 16.99 58.91 -39.43
C TYR A 265 18.30 59.65 -39.75
N THR A 266 18.21 60.97 -39.87
CA THR A 266 19.34 61.88 -40.13
C THR A 266 20.04 62.28 -38.85
N ILE A 267 19.29 62.57 -37.78
CA ILE A 267 19.85 62.79 -36.44
C ILE A 267 18.83 62.42 -35.36
N VAL A 268 19.33 62.02 -34.19
CA VAL A 268 18.52 61.78 -32.98
C VAL A 268 18.82 62.86 -31.94
N LYS A 269 17.77 63.46 -31.37
CA LYS A 269 17.88 64.36 -30.21
C LYS A 269 17.38 63.64 -28.97
N SER A 270 18.28 63.36 -28.04
CA SER A 270 17.92 62.95 -26.68
C SER A 270 17.75 64.19 -25.79
N PHE A 271 16.72 64.18 -24.95
CA PHE A 271 16.40 65.28 -24.03
C PHE A 271 15.65 64.74 -22.81
N GLU A 272 15.65 65.50 -21.72
CA GLU A 272 14.85 65.19 -20.54
C GLU A 272 13.48 65.87 -20.68
N TYR A 273 12.41 65.08 -20.69
CA TYR A 273 11.03 65.57 -20.74
C TYR A 273 10.58 66.05 -19.36
N TYR A 274 10.04 67.26 -19.33
CA TYR A 274 9.32 67.82 -18.19
C TYR A 274 8.01 68.41 -18.70
N PRO A 275 6.87 68.21 -18.02
CA PRO A 275 5.57 68.72 -18.46
C PRO A 275 5.53 70.23 -18.71
N ASP A 276 6.37 71.01 -18.01
CA ASP A 276 6.42 72.47 -18.06
C ASP A 276 7.44 73.02 -19.07
N LYS A 277 8.21 72.15 -19.75
CA LYS A 277 9.22 72.55 -20.73
C LYS A 277 8.69 72.35 -22.14
N GLU A 278 8.40 73.44 -22.83
CA GLU A 278 7.68 73.40 -24.10
C GLU A 278 8.60 73.36 -25.32
N ASP A 279 9.71 74.11 -25.35
CA ASP A 279 10.42 74.37 -26.61
C ASP A 279 11.68 73.50 -26.78
N LEU A 280 11.83 72.89 -27.97
CA LEU A 280 13.00 72.09 -28.35
C LEU A 280 13.43 72.38 -29.78
N CYS A 281 14.74 72.54 -29.98
CA CYS A 281 15.35 72.64 -31.30
C CYS A 281 16.34 71.49 -31.55
N ILE A 282 16.32 70.98 -32.78
CA ILE A 282 17.23 69.96 -33.29
C ILE A 282 17.96 70.56 -34.49
N SER A 283 19.28 70.59 -34.43
CA SER A 283 20.12 71.08 -35.51
C SER A 283 20.92 69.93 -36.11
N TRP A 284 21.01 69.90 -37.44
CA TRP A 284 21.87 68.98 -38.18
C TRP A 284 22.77 69.76 -39.12
N SER A 285 24.07 69.46 -39.07
CA SER A 285 25.08 70.04 -39.93
C SER A 285 25.94 68.94 -40.55
N PRO A 286 26.42 69.11 -41.79
CA PRO A 286 27.39 68.21 -42.38
C PRO A 286 28.66 68.12 -41.53
N ALA A 287 29.31 66.96 -41.51
CA ALA A 287 30.59 66.81 -40.82
C ALA A 287 31.66 67.72 -41.43
N VAL A 288 32.56 68.24 -40.59
CA VAL A 288 33.71 69.06 -41.02
C VAL A 288 34.55 68.27 -42.02
N GLY A 289 34.82 68.86 -43.20
CA GLY A 289 35.57 68.20 -44.27
C GLY A 289 34.77 67.21 -45.12
N SER A 290 33.46 67.09 -44.90
CA SER A 290 32.60 66.29 -45.78
C SER A 290 32.42 66.94 -47.16
N LYS A 291 32.23 66.12 -48.20
CA LYS A 291 31.89 66.58 -49.57
C LYS A 291 30.41 66.95 -49.72
N TRP A 292 29.62 66.82 -48.66
CA TRP A 292 28.18 67.06 -48.72
C TRP A 292 27.91 68.56 -48.87
N THR A 293 27.00 68.92 -49.77
CA THR A 293 26.65 70.33 -50.03
C THR A 293 25.14 70.52 -50.09
N PHE A 294 24.66 71.68 -49.66
CA PHE A 294 23.26 72.06 -49.82
C PHE A 294 22.92 72.26 -51.31
N GLU A 295 21.93 71.52 -51.79
CA GLU A 295 21.45 71.57 -53.16
C GLU A 295 20.29 72.56 -53.31
N LYS A 296 20.01 72.93 -54.56
CA LYS A 296 18.83 73.74 -54.88
C LYS A 296 17.63 72.81 -54.92
N GLY A 297 16.54 73.15 -54.24
CA GLY A 297 15.30 72.38 -54.30
C GLY A 297 14.56 72.34 -52.98
N GLU A 298 13.54 71.48 -52.92
CA GLU A 298 12.70 71.29 -51.74
C GLU A 298 13.25 70.16 -50.86
N TYR A 299 13.57 70.49 -49.63
CA TYR A 299 13.86 69.54 -48.57
C TYR A 299 12.59 69.29 -47.77
N SER A 300 12.39 68.06 -47.30
CA SER A 300 11.33 67.75 -46.34
C SER A 300 11.89 67.19 -45.04
N LEU A 301 11.26 67.59 -43.95
CA LEU A 301 11.56 67.19 -42.59
C LEU A 301 10.43 66.30 -42.10
N GLN A 302 10.77 65.15 -41.52
CA GLN A 302 9.84 64.31 -40.78
C GLN A 302 10.40 64.10 -39.37
N LEU A 303 9.57 64.34 -38.37
CA LEU A 303 9.93 64.16 -36.96
C LEU A 303 9.15 62.98 -36.38
N TYR A 304 9.86 62.11 -35.67
CA TYR A 304 9.31 60.91 -35.06
C TYR A 304 9.57 60.88 -33.55
N ASN A 305 8.58 60.43 -32.78
CA ASN A 305 8.70 60.08 -31.37
C ASN A 305 8.09 58.70 -31.16
N ARG A 306 8.80 57.82 -30.43
CA ARG A 306 8.36 56.43 -30.16
C ARG A 306 7.84 55.70 -31.39
N GLY A 307 8.53 55.85 -32.52
CA GLY A 307 8.18 55.17 -33.76
C GLY A 307 7.05 55.80 -34.58
N LEU A 308 6.40 56.86 -34.11
CA LEU A 308 5.32 57.54 -34.84
C LEU A 308 5.72 58.92 -35.34
N LYS A 309 5.29 59.26 -36.54
CA LYS A 309 5.49 60.59 -37.14
C LYS A 309 4.62 61.61 -36.41
N VAL A 310 5.26 62.58 -35.78
CA VAL A 310 4.60 63.65 -35.01
C VAL A 310 4.73 65.02 -35.68
N GLY A 311 5.56 65.13 -36.71
CA GLY A 311 5.78 66.39 -37.43
C GLY A 311 6.19 66.19 -38.88
N PHE A 312 5.78 67.12 -39.72
CA PHE A 312 6.19 67.22 -41.12
C PHE A 312 6.32 68.69 -41.52
N GLN A 313 7.41 69.05 -42.20
CA GLN A 313 7.58 70.41 -42.74
C GLN A 313 8.43 70.38 -44.01
N LYS A 314 8.26 71.37 -44.89
CA LYS A 314 9.06 71.53 -46.11
C LYS A 314 9.84 72.84 -46.08
N LEU A 315 10.98 72.84 -46.76
CA LEU A 315 11.85 74.00 -46.89
C LEU A 315 12.43 74.05 -48.31
N SER A 316 12.32 75.18 -48.99
CA SER A 316 12.91 75.36 -50.31
C SER A 316 14.21 76.18 -50.25
N LEU A 317 15.27 75.64 -50.83
CA LEU A 317 16.55 76.33 -51.04
C LEU A 317 16.72 76.73 -52.51
N ARG A 318 17.15 77.97 -52.73
CA ARG A 318 17.47 78.56 -54.03
C ARG A 318 18.98 78.72 -54.26
#